data_AF-A0A351WZC7-F1
#
_entry.id   AF-A0A351WZC7-F1
#
_cell.length_a   1.000
_cell.length_b   1.000
_cell.length_c   1.000
_cell.angle_alpha   90.00
_cell.angle_beta   90.00
_cell.angle_gamma   90.00
#
_symmetry.space_group_name_H-M   'P 1'
#
loop_
_entity.id
_entity.type
_entity.pdbx_description
1 polymer ?
#
loop_
_entity_poly.entity_id
_entity_poly.type
_entity_poly.pdbx_seq_one_letter_code
_entity_poly.pdbx_strand_id
1 'polypeptide(L)'
;MQQLGKPDLLEKVVGSFLKSAPQLIAAMRDSLADADAAGVRQAAHTLKSSSAALGCMTLSELCRHIETMASEGRLDIAMPIFQQIESHYAEAEAFLAALRHGEEEAACRAAG
;
A
#
# COMPACT_ATOMS: atom_id res chain seq x y z
N MET A 1 -34.03 -7.17 -1.41
CA MET A 1 -33.39 -7.05 -0.09
C MET A 1 -31.91 -7.40 -0.27
N GLN A 2 -31.03 -6.41 -0.35
CA GLN A 2 -29.58 -6.67 -0.47
C GLN A 2 -29.10 -7.21 0.87
N GLN A 3 -28.57 -8.43 0.89
CA GLN A 3 -27.98 -9.01 2.09
C GLN A 3 -26.64 -8.31 2.33
N LEU A 4 -26.71 -7.20 3.07
CA LEU A 4 -25.60 -6.31 3.40
C LEU A 4 -24.72 -6.98 4.46
N GLY A 5 -23.82 -7.84 4.00
CA GLY A 5 -22.79 -8.47 4.81
C GLY A 5 -21.42 -8.16 4.22
N LYS A 6 -20.60 -7.51 5.05
CA LYS A 6 -19.13 -7.30 5.14
C LYS A 6 -18.08 -7.77 4.09
N PRO A 7 -18.15 -8.88 3.33
CA PRO A 7 -17.16 -9.23 2.29
C PRO A 7 -16.88 -8.16 1.21
N ASP A 8 -17.91 -7.49 0.70
CA ASP A 8 -17.76 -6.53 -0.43
C ASP A 8 -16.92 -5.28 -0.06
N LEU A 9 -16.92 -4.87 1.22
CA LEU A 9 -16.11 -3.73 1.64
C LEU A 9 -14.62 -4.09 1.69
N LEU A 10 -14.27 -5.28 2.20
CA LEU A 10 -12.88 -5.72 2.25
C LEU A 10 -12.34 -5.88 0.84
N GLU A 11 -13.08 -6.52 -0.06
CA GLU A 11 -12.66 -6.70 -1.45
C GLU A 11 -12.44 -5.35 -2.15
N LYS A 12 -13.33 -4.37 -1.93
CA LYS A 12 -13.18 -3.01 -2.48
C LYS A 12 -11.95 -2.29 -1.93
N VAL A 13 -11.70 -2.37 -0.62
CA VAL A 13 -10.56 -1.70 0.00
C VAL A 13 -9.25 -2.33 -0.46
N VAL A 14 -9.18 -3.67 -0.47
CA VAL A 14 -8.00 -4.40 -0.98
C VAL A 14 -7.79 -4.12 -2.46
N GLY A 15 -8.84 -4.19 -3.28
CA GLY A 15 -8.75 -3.89 -4.72
C GLY A 15 -8.30 -2.46 -5.01
N SER A 16 -8.79 -1.48 -4.24
CA SER A 16 -8.37 -0.08 -4.35
C SER A 16 -6.90 0.11 -3.97
N PHE A 17 -6.45 -0.55 -2.89
CA PHE A 17 -5.05 -0.52 -2.48
C PHE A 17 -4.14 -1.13 -3.53
N LEU A 18 -4.44 -2.34 -4.01
CA LEU A 18 -3.65 -3.03 -5.04
C LEU A 18 -3.59 -2.26 -6.37
N LYS A 19 -4.61 -1.44 -6.65
CA LYS A 19 -4.62 -0.56 -7.83
C LYS A 19 -3.78 0.71 -7.65
N SER A 20 -3.84 1.34 -6.47
CA SER A 20 -3.24 2.65 -6.23
C SER A 20 -1.80 2.58 -5.74
N ALA A 21 -1.45 1.58 -4.93
CA ALA A 21 -0.12 1.46 -4.33
C ALA A 21 1.03 1.39 -5.36
N PRO A 22 0.96 0.64 -6.47
CA PRO A 22 2.03 0.63 -7.47
C PRO A 22 2.28 2.01 -8.08
N GLN A 23 1.22 2.79 -8.28
CA GLN A 23 1.30 4.14 -8.85
C GLN A 23 1.96 5.10 -7.86
N LEU A 24 1.63 4.97 -6.57
CA LEU A 24 2.23 5.77 -5.50
C LEU A 24 3.71 5.42 -5.29
N ILE A 25 4.08 4.14 -5.36
CA ILE A 25 5.47 3.69 -5.24
C ILE A 25 6.30 4.18 -6.43
N ALA A 26 5.77 4.08 -7.65
CA ALA A 26 6.42 4.62 -8.84
C ALA A 26 6.61 6.15 -8.74
N ALA A 27 5.55 6.88 -8.36
CA ALA A 27 5.64 8.32 -8.15
C ALA A 27 6.66 8.70 -7.07
N MET A 28 6.74 7.94 -5.97
CA MET A 28 7.73 8.16 -4.93
C MET A 28 9.16 7.96 -5.44
N ARG A 29 9.39 6.94 -6.27
CA ARG A 29 10.69 6.68 -6.91
C ARG A 29 11.10 7.82 -7.83
N ASP A 30 10.17 8.27 -8.66
CA ASP A 30 10.43 9.34 -9.64
C ASP A 30 10.71 10.66 -8.91
N SER A 31 9.91 10.98 -7.87
CA SER A 31 10.17 12.15 -7.02
C SER A 31 11.51 12.07 -6.26
N LEU A 32 11.96 10.88 -5.86
CA LEU A 32 13.31 10.71 -5.28
C LEU A 32 14.40 11.00 -6.31
N ALA A 33 14.24 10.55 -7.55
CA ALA A 33 15.19 10.81 -8.63
C ALA A 33 15.27 12.31 -8.99
N ASP A 34 14.13 13.00 -8.94
CA ASP A 34 14.03 14.44 -9.24
C ASP A 34 14.32 15.34 -8.02
N ALA A 35 14.67 14.76 -6.87
CA ALA A 35 14.82 15.46 -5.59
C ALA A 35 13.58 16.30 -5.18
N ASP A 36 12.39 15.87 -5.58
CA ASP A 36 11.11 16.49 -5.25
C ASP A 36 10.58 16.02 -3.90
N ALA A 37 10.92 16.75 -2.85
CA ALA A 37 10.46 16.46 -1.49
C ALA A 37 8.93 16.52 -1.34
N ALA A 38 8.26 17.39 -2.09
CA ALA A 38 6.81 17.52 -2.01
C ALA A 38 6.13 16.28 -2.61
N GLY A 39 6.61 15.80 -3.75
CA GLY A 39 6.17 14.58 -4.41
C GLY A 39 6.38 13.33 -3.55
N VAL A 40 7.58 13.15 -2.97
CA VAL A 40 7.87 12.03 -2.05
C VAL A 40 6.92 12.05 -0.85
N ARG A 41 6.78 13.22 -0.21
CA ARG A 41 5.89 13.39 0.95
C ARG A 41 4.45 13.04 0.60
N GLN A 42 3.93 13.53 -0.53
CA GLN A 42 2.55 13.30 -0.92
C GLN A 42 2.27 11.83 -1.23
N ALA A 43 3.14 11.18 -2.00
CA ALA A 43 3.01 9.75 -2.31
C ALA A 43 3.07 8.89 -1.05
N ALA A 44 4.04 9.16 -0.16
CA ALA A 44 4.22 8.45 1.10
C ALA A 44 3.03 8.66 2.06
N HIS A 45 2.52 9.88 2.17
CA HIS A 45 1.37 10.20 3.01
C HIS A 45 0.11 9.40 2.62
N THR A 46 -0.16 9.34 1.30
CA THR A 46 -1.29 8.58 0.77
C THR A 46 -1.10 7.08 1.00
N LEU A 47 0.08 6.54 0.64
CA LEU A 47 0.35 5.11 0.80
C LEU A 47 0.33 4.67 2.27
N LYS A 48 0.80 5.51 3.20
CA LYS A 48 0.76 5.27 4.65
C LYS A 48 -0.67 4.99 5.11
N SER A 49 -1.60 5.89 4.79
CA SER A 49 -2.99 5.81 5.27
C SER A 49 -3.70 4.58 4.68
N SER A 50 -3.47 4.30 3.40
CA SER A 50 -4.02 3.11 2.75
C SER A 50 -3.45 1.81 3.31
N SER A 51 -2.16 1.77 3.65
CA SER A 51 -1.51 0.62 4.28
C SER A 51 -2.05 0.37 5.70
N ALA A 52 -2.22 1.42 6.50
CA ALA A 52 -2.78 1.31 7.85
C ALA A 52 -4.23 0.81 7.84
N ALA A 53 -5.04 1.24 6.87
CA ALA A 53 -6.42 0.79 6.72
C ALA A 53 -6.55 -0.73 6.48
N LEU A 54 -5.51 -1.36 5.93
CA LEU A 54 -5.43 -2.81 5.68
C LEU A 54 -4.64 -3.58 6.75
N GLY A 55 -4.18 -2.89 7.81
CA GLY A 55 -3.35 -3.50 8.85
C GLY A 55 -1.91 -3.78 8.42
N CYS A 56 -1.47 -3.26 7.27
CA CYS A 56 -0.07 -3.34 6.80
C CYS A 56 0.80 -2.34 7.58
N MET A 57 0.95 -2.56 8.88
CA MET A 57 1.53 -1.58 9.81
C MET A 57 3.00 -1.28 9.53
N THR A 58 3.81 -2.29 9.21
CA THR A 58 5.22 -2.10 8.85
C THR A 58 5.37 -1.21 7.61
N LEU A 59 4.57 -1.45 6.57
CA LEU A 59 4.56 -0.61 5.37
C LEU A 59 4.14 0.83 5.68
N SER A 60 3.12 1.00 6.54
CA SER A 60 2.68 2.31 7.02
C SER A 60 3.79 3.06 7.78
N GLU A 61 4.55 2.37 8.64
CA GLU A 61 5.64 2.97 9.40
C GLU A 61 6.82 3.39 8.50
N LEU A 62 7.17 2.59 7.50
CA LEU A 62 8.18 2.94 6.51
C LEU A 62 7.76 4.16 5.68
N CYS A 63 6.49 4.21 5.27
CA CYS A 63 5.94 5.38 4.58
C CYS A 63 6.00 6.63 5.47
N ARG A 64 5.69 6.51 6.77
CA ARG A 64 5.86 7.62 7.72
C ARG A 64 7.32 8.06 7.80
N HIS A 65 8.27 7.13 7.80
CA HIS A 65 9.69 7.45 7.91
C HIS A 65 10.19 8.26 6.71
N ILE A 66 9.86 7.82 5.49
CA ILE A 66 10.25 8.55 4.28
C ILE A 66 9.49 9.88 4.12
N GLU A 67 8.24 9.95 4.58
CA GLU A 67 7.45 11.19 4.65
C GLU A 67 8.12 12.23 5.57
N THR A 68 8.64 11.79 6.73
CA THR A 68 9.41 12.64 7.64
C THR A 68 10.73 13.08 7.02
N MET A 69 11.50 12.17 6.40
CA MET A 69 12.74 12.53 5.70
C MET A 69 12.50 13.58 4.60
N ALA A 70 11.43 13.43 3.82
CA ALA A 70 11.04 14.40 2.80
C ALA A 70 10.66 15.76 3.42
N SER A 71 9.94 15.75 4.54
CA SER A 71 9.58 16.98 5.27
C SER A 71 10.80 17.70 5.86
N GLU A 72 11.86 16.97 6.17
CA GLU A 72 13.15 17.51 6.64
C GLU A 72 14.12 17.86 5.49
N GLY A 73 13.75 17.60 4.24
CA GLY A 73 14.62 17.83 3.07
C GLY A 73 15.77 16.83 2.92
N ARG A 74 15.70 15.67 3.60
CA ARG A 74 16.76 14.64 3.67
C ARG A 74 16.55 13.52 2.66
N LEU A 75 16.37 13.87 1.39
CA LEU A 75 16.15 12.89 0.31
C LEU A 75 17.41 12.11 -0.06
N ASP A 76 18.58 12.69 0.20
CA ASP A 76 19.91 12.11 -0.04
C ASP A 76 20.11 10.75 0.66
N ILE A 77 19.39 10.51 1.74
CA ILE A 77 19.43 9.26 2.53
C ILE A 77 18.12 8.46 2.49
N ALA A 78 17.16 8.85 1.65
CA ALA A 78 15.82 8.23 1.63
C ALA A 78 15.75 6.92 0.83
N MET A 79 16.71 6.68 -0.07
CA MET A 79 16.69 5.50 -0.96
C MET A 79 16.66 4.14 -0.23
N PRO A 80 17.41 3.92 0.87
CA PRO A 80 17.32 2.67 1.62
C PRO A 80 15.95 2.44 2.28
N ILE A 81 15.22 3.50 2.64
CA ILE A 81 13.84 3.37 3.15
C ILE A 81 12.88 3.06 2.00
N PHE A 82 13.06 3.70 0.85
CA PHE A 82 12.28 3.42 -0.34
C PHE A 82 12.39 1.94 -0.77
N GLN A 83 13.59 1.37 -0.78
CA GLN A 83 13.78 -0.06 -1.10
C GLN A 83 13.07 -0.99 -0.11
N GLN A 84 13.02 -0.62 1.18
CA GLN A 84 12.23 -1.36 2.17
C GLN A 84 10.72 -1.25 1.91
N ILE A 85 10.23 -0.07 1.49
CA ILE A 85 8.84 0.12 1.08
C ILE A 85 8.50 -0.79 -0.10
N GLU A 86 9.35 -0.86 -1.14
CA GLU A 86 9.14 -1.75 -2.28
C GLU A 86 9.06 -3.23 -1.85
N SER A 87 10.00 -3.68 -1.01
CA SER A 87 10.03 -5.06 -0.53
C SER A 87 8.78 -5.42 0.29
N HIS A 88 8.41 -4.59 1.26
CA HIS A 88 7.25 -4.84 2.10
C HIS A 88 5.93 -4.67 1.36
N TYR A 89 5.88 -3.83 0.32
CA TYR A 89 4.73 -3.77 -0.55
C TYR A 89 4.56 -5.07 -1.33
N ALA A 90 5.63 -5.65 -1.89
CA ALA A 90 5.54 -6.92 -2.60
C ALA A 90 5.05 -8.07 -1.71
N GLU A 91 5.50 -8.12 -0.44
CA GLU A 91 5.00 -9.06 0.57
C GLU A 91 3.51 -8.84 0.86
N ALA A 92 3.10 -7.58 1.07
CA ALA A 92 1.71 -7.22 1.33
C ALA A 92 0.81 -7.54 0.12
N GLU A 93 1.26 -7.25 -1.10
CA GLU A 93 0.56 -7.55 -2.34
C GLU A 93 0.30 -9.06 -2.46
N ALA A 94 1.33 -9.88 -2.29
CA ALA A 94 1.20 -11.33 -2.37
C ALA A 94 0.21 -11.88 -1.32
N PHE A 95 0.30 -11.39 -0.09
CA PHE A 95 -0.61 -11.77 0.99
C PHE A 95 -2.07 -11.36 0.70
N LEU A 96 -2.28 -10.11 0.30
CA LEU A 96 -3.61 -9.58 0.01
C LEU A 96 -4.25 -10.22 -1.24
N ALA A 97 -3.46 -10.53 -2.26
CA ALA A 97 -3.92 -11.27 -3.43
C ALA A 97 -4.37 -12.69 -3.08
N ALA A 98 -3.62 -13.38 -2.20
CA ALA A 98 -3.99 -14.70 -1.72
C ALA A 98 -5.31 -14.70 -0.92
N LEU A 99 -5.56 -13.66 -0.10
CA LEU A 99 -6.82 -13.51 0.64
C LEU A 99 -8.03 -13.39 -0.29
N ARG A 100 -7.90 -12.69 -1.42
CA ARG A 100 -9.00 -12.54 -2.40
C ARG A 100 -9.38 -13.87 -3.05
N HIS A 101 -8.40 -14.71 -3.36
CA HIS A 101 -8.64 -16.02 -3.97
C HIS A 101 -9.10 -17.10 -2.97
N GLY A 102 -8.73 -16.97 -1.70
CA GLY A 102 -9.18 -17.89 -0.64
C GLY A 102 -10.69 -17.86 -0.39
N GLU A 103 -11.36 -16.73 -0.62
CA GLU A 103 -12.82 -16.60 -0.48
C GLU A 103 -13.58 -17.18 -1.69
N GLU A 104 -13.03 -17.10 -2.91
CA GLU A 104 -13.63 -17.67 -4.11
C GLU A 104 -13.73 -19.20 -4.04
N GLU A 105 -12.71 -19.89 -3.52
CA GLU A 105 -12.77 -21.34 -3.33
C GLU A 105 -13.73 -21.76 -2.20
N ALA A 106 -13.84 -20.96 -1.13
CA ALA A 106 -14.78 -21.22 -0.05
C ALA A 106 -16.24 -21.03 -0.50
N ALA A 107 -16.50 -20.00 -1.32
CA ALA A 107 -17.81 -19.77 -1.94
C ALA A 107 -18.19 -20.88 -2.93
N CYS A 108 -17.23 -21.38 -3.72
CA CYS A 108 -17.45 -22.49 -4.65
C CYS A 108 -17.74 -23.82 -3.91
N ARG A 109 -17.06 -24.09 -2.78
CA ARG A 109 -17.29 -25.27 -1.94
C ARG A 109 -18.61 -25.24 -1.14
N ALA A 110 -19.17 -24.06 -0.87
CA ALA A 110 -20.45 -23.93 -0.16
C ALA A 110 -21.67 -24.05 -1.09
N ALA A 111 -21.46 -24.03 -2.41
CA ALA A 111 -22.51 -24.08 -3.43
C ALA A 111 -22.68 -25.45 -4.11
N GLY A 112 -21.92 -26.47 -3.70
CA GLY A 112 -22.02 -27.87 -4.16
C GLY A 112 -22.33 -28.82 -3.02
#